data_AF-A0A0E3NSM1-F1
#
_entry.id   AF-A0A0E3NSM1-F1
#
_cell.length_a   1.000
_cell.length_b   1.000
_cell.length_c   1.000
_cell.angle_alpha   90.00
_cell.angle_beta   90.00
_cell.angle_gamma   90.00
#
_symmetry.space_group_name_H-M   'P 1'
#
loop_
_entity.id
_entity.type
_entity.pdbx_description
1 polymer ?
#
loop_
_entity_poly.entity_id
_entity_poly.type
_entity_poly.pdbx_seq_one_letter_code
_entity_poly.pdbx_strand_id
1 'polypeptide(L)'
;MYDILNLYEEYYDSKNPLVCLDEKPKQLLKDKRKSIPMKPGNPEKCDYEYVGNGTANVFMAVEFKAGKGVTQITERRTMKDFAQFVKILVNENYSEAEVIRLLRVISISIRKSHSTKHSAKRKQSGSWTR
;
A
#
# COMPACT_ATOMS: atom_id res chain seq x y z
N MET A 1 20.46 -1.33 -6.87
CA MET A 1 19.77 -0.64 -5.75
C MET A 1 19.53 0.82 -6.09
N TYR A 2 20.53 1.51 -6.64
CA TYR A 2 20.38 2.89 -7.15
C TYR A 2 19.64 2.99 -8.48
N ASP A 3 19.42 1.89 -9.19
CA ASP A 3 18.69 1.85 -10.47
C ASP A 3 17.26 2.42 -10.35
N ILE A 4 16.71 2.41 -9.12
CA ILE A 4 15.42 3.04 -8.83
C ILE A 4 15.47 4.56 -8.91
N LEU A 5 16.61 5.19 -8.60
CA LEU A 5 16.78 6.64 -8.66
C LEU A 5 16.66 7.14 -10.10
N ASN A 6 17.21 6.38 -11.06
CA ASN A 6 17.05 6.69 -12.47
C ASN A 6 15.56 6.77 -12.87
N LEU A 7 14.72 5.88 -12.34
CA LEU A 7 13.26 5.93 -12.57
C LEU A 7 12.60 7.18 -11.97
N TYR A 8 13.12 7.70 -10.85
CA TYR A 8 12.65 8.95 -10.25
C TYR A 8 13.08 10.18 -11.07
N GLU A 9 14.24 10.12 -11.72
CA GLU A 9 14.79 11.21 -12.54
C GLU A 9 14.11 11.33 -13.91
N GLU A 10 13.55 10.24 -14.45
CA GLU A 10 12.85 10.25 -15.72
C GLU A 10 11.72 11.30 -15.80
N TYR A 11 11.47 11.85 -16.99
CA TYR A 11 10.35 12.76 -17.19
C TYR A 11 9.02 12.04 -16.97
N TYR A 12 8.00 12.84 -16.62
CA TYR A 12 6.65 12.32 -16.46
C TYR A 12 6.14 11.75 -17.78
N ASP A 13 5.64 10.52 -17.74
CA ASP A 13 4.99 9.84 -18.85
C ASP A 13 3.74 9.12 -18.35
N SER A 14 2.57 9.56 -18.82
CA SER A 14 1.28 9.01 -18.43
C SER A 14 1.01 7.62 -18.99
N LYS A 15 1.73 7.19 -20.04
CA LYS A 15 1.65 5.83 -20.59
C LYS A 15 2.49 4.84 -19.81
N ASN A 16 3.52 5.32 -19.11
CA ASN A 16 4.43 4.52 -18.29
C ASN A 16 4.51 5.04 -16.84
N PRO A 17 3.40 5.14 -16.09
CA PRO A 17 3.41 5.74 -14.76
C PRO A 17 4.28 4.95 -13.76
N LEU A 18 5.02 5.68 -12.92
CA LEU A 18 5.75 5.13 -11.78
C LEU A 18 4.89 5.25 -10.52
N VAL A 19 4.41 4.12 -10.03
CA VAL A 19 3.45 4.07 -8.92
C VAL A 19 4.08 3.35 -7.73
N CYS A 20 4.23 4.07 -6.63
CA CYS A 20 4.70 3.53 -5.36
C CYS A 20 3.52 2.96 -4.57
N LEU A 21 3.61 1.71 -4.15
CA LEU A 21 2.56 1.01 -3.42
C LEU A 21 3.07 0.56 -2.06
N ASP A 22 2.30 0.84 -1.01
CA ASP A 22 2.54 0.35 0.34
C ASP A 22 1.23 -0.12 1.00
N GLU A 23 1.36 -0.90 2.07
CA GLU A 23 0.25 -1.34 2.90
C GLU A 23 0.62 -1.21 4.39
N LYS A 24 -0.36 -0.82 5.21
CA LYS A 24 -0.14 -0.71 6.65
C LYS A 24 -1.35 -1.16 7.46
N PRO A 25 -1.18 -2.08 8.43
CA PRO A 25 -2.23 -2.35 9.40
C PRO A 25 -2.36 -1.17 10.36
N LYS A 26 -3.59 -0.76 10.64
CA LYS A 26 -3.95 0.27 11.62
C LYS A 26 -4.82 -0.33 12.70
N GLN A 27 -4.36 -0.22 13.95
CA GLN A 27 -5.21 -0.50 15.10
C GLN A 27 -6.25 0.61 15.25
N LEU A 28 -7.51 0.22 15.38
CA LEU A 28 -8.61 1.13 15.67
C LEU A 28 -8.72 1.25 17.18
N LEU A 29 -8.63 2.47 17.68
CA LEU A 29 -8.66 2.78 19.11
C LEU A 29 -9.88 3.62 19.41
N LYS A 30 -10.48 3.37 20.57
CA LYS A 30 -11.58 4.16 21.12
C LYS A 30 -11.20 4.63 22.50
N ASP A 31 -11.54 5.85 22.83
CA ASP A 31 -11.33 6.36 24.19
C ASP A 31 -12.15 5.55 25.19
N LYS A 32 -11.52 5.13 26.28
CA LYS A 32 -12.22 4.39 27.33
C LYS A 32 -13.18 5.29 28.11
N ARG A 33 -12.84 6.57 28.24
CA ARG A 33 -13.63 7.59 28.94
C ARG A 33 -13.84 8.80 28.03
N LYS A 34 -14.97 9.48 28.21
CA LYS A 34 -15.24 10.76 27.51
C LYS A 34 -14.27 11.83 28.02
N SER A 35 -13.81 12.70 27.12
CA SER A 35 -13.00 13.85 27.50
C SER A 35 -13.80 14.79 28.41
N ILE A 36 -13.08 15.46 29.30
CA ILE A 36 -13.66 16.53 30.13
C ILE A 36 -13.60 17.82 29.30
N PRO A 37 -14.76 18.45 29.02
CA PRO A 37 -14.81 19.61 28.14
C PRO A 37 -14.04 20.80 28.73
N MET A 38 -13.51 21.62 27.82
CA MET A 38 -12.79 22.84 28.16
C MET A 38 -13.67 23.81 28.96
N LYS A 39 -13.05 24.51 29.92
CA LYS A 39 -13.64 25.66 30.62
C LYS A 39 -12.65 26.83 30.57
N PRO A 40 -13.10 28.10 30.74
CA PRO A 40 -12.17 29.21 30.85
C PRO A 40 -11.08 28.93 31.91
N GLY A 41 -9.81 29.03 31.52
CA GLY A 41 -8.67 28.72 32.38
C GLY A 41 -8.34 27.22 32.56
N ASN A 42 -9.10 26.31 31.94
CA ASN A 42 -8.85 24.86 31.99
C ASN A 42 -8.98 24.22 30.60
N PRO A 43 -7.87 23.76 29.99
CA PRO A 43 -7.93 23.09 28.69
C PRO A 43 -8.73 21.79 28.77
N GLU A 44 -9.18 21.31 27.61
CA GLU A 44 -9.78 19.98 27.47
C GLU A 44 -8.83 18.91 28.02
N LYS A 45 -9.39 17.93 28.76
CA LYS A 45 -8.61 16.80 29.30
C LYS A 45 -9.10 15.51 28.66
N CYS A 46 -8.21 14.88 27.89
CA CYS A 46 -8.41 13.54 27.36
C CYS A 46 -7.70 12.53 28.27
N ASP A 47 -8.36 11.41 28.55
CA ASP A 47 -7.74 10.30 29.27
C ASP A 47 -6.76 9.56 28.35
N TYR A 48 -5.70 8.99 28.93
CA TYR A 48 -4.70 8.22 28.17
C TYR A 48 -5.15 6.77 27.91
N GLU A 49 -6.14 6.29 28.66
CA GLU A 49 -6.65 4.93 28.52
C GLU A 49 -7.52 4.76 27.26
N TYR A 50 -7.16 3.80 26.42
CA TYR A 50 -7.90 3.43 25.22
C TYR A 50 -8.36 1.97 25.25
N VAL A 51 -9.40 1.69 24.49
CA VAL A 51 -9.93 0.35 24.22
C VAL A 51 -9.65 0.00 22.77
N GLY A 52 -9.13 -1.20 22.53
CA GLY A 52 -8.95 -1.72 21.16
C GLY A 52 -10.31 -2.00 20.51
N ASN A 53 -10.52 -1.44 19.32
CA ASN A 53 -11.73 -1.62 18.52
C ASN A 53 -11.43 -2.38 17.22
N GLY A 54 -10.59 -3.41 17.31
CA GLY A 54 -10.11 -4.19 16.17
C GLY A 54 -8.99 -3.52 15.37
N THR A 55 -8.80 -4.00 14.15
CA THR A 55 -7.77 -3.54 13.22
C THR A 55 -8.35 -3.39 11.82
N ALA A 56 -7.82 -2.46 11.05
CA ALA A 56 -8.03 -2.36 9.62
C ALA A 56 -6.67 -2.40 8.90
N ASN A 57 -6.68 -2.59 7.59
CA ASN A 57 -5.51 -2.47 6.73
C ASN A 57 -5.76 -1.36 5.72
N VAL A 58 -4.73 -0.55 5.48
CA VAL A 58 -4.77 0.52 4.48
C VAL A 58 -3.80 0.17 3.37
N PHE A 59 -4.30 0.06 2.15
CA PHE A 59 -3.50 0.05 0.93
C PHE A 59 -3.41 1.45 0.37
N MET A 60 -2.22 1.86 -0.06
CA MET A 60 -2.00 3.16 -0.68
C MET A 60 -1.10 3.00 -1.90
N ALA A 61 -1.51 3.59 -3.02
CA ALA A 61 -0.73 3.72 -4.23
C ALA A 61 -0.58 5.20 -4.57
N VAL A 62 0.65 5.65 -4.81
CA VAL A 62 0.97 7.06 -5.08
C VAL A 62 1.82 7.16 -6.33
N GLU A 63 1.36 7.98 -7.27
CA GLU A 63 2.13 8.45 -8.41
C GLU A 63 2.56 9.89 -8.14
N PHE A 64 3.80 10.05 -7.70
CA PHE A 64 4.30 11.35 -7.24
C PHE A 64 4.38 12.39 -8.35
N LYS A 65 4.74 12.00 -9.59
CA LYS A 65 4.87 12.95 -10.72
C LYS A 65 3.52 13.49 -11.22
N ALA A 66 2.44 12.72 -11.05
CA ALA A 66 1.09 13.15 -11.37
C ALA A 66 0.33 13.76 -10.18
N GLY A 67 0.91 13.72 -8.97
CA GLY A 67 0.23 14.13 -7.74
C GLY A 67 -1.00 13.28 -7.41
N LYS A 68 -1.04 12.01 -7.87
CA LYS A 68 -2.22 11.13 -7.74
C LYS A 68 -2.01 10.10 -6.64
N GLY A 69 -3.05 9.93 -5.81
CA GLY A 69 -3.09 8.92 -4.75
C GLY A 69 -4.37 8.10 -4.82
N VAL A 70 -4.24 6.78 -4.65
CA VAL A 70 -5.36 5.83 -4.57
C VAL A 70 -5.22 5.08 -3.26
N THR A 71 -6.29 5.03 -2.48
CA THR A 71 -6.30 4.37 -1.16
C THR A 71 -7.48 3.43 -1.04
N GLN A 72 -7.28 2.28 -0.42
CA GLN A 72 -8.34 1.34 -0.09
C GLN A 72 -8.16 0.84 1.34
N ILE A 73 -9.26 0.80 2.10
CA ILE A 73 -9.28 0.26 3.45
C ILE A 73 -9.96 -1.11 3.41
N THR A 74 -9.33 -2.10 4.04
CA THR A 74 -9.88 -3.45 4.17
C THR A 74 -9.87 -3.86 5.64
N GLU A 75 -10.79 -4.75 6.04
CA GLU A 75 -10.81 -5.25 7.42
C GLU A 75 -9.60 -6.12 7.75
N ARG A 76 -9.10 -6.85 6.75
CA ARG A 76 -7.99 -7.81 6.88
C ARG A 76 -6.90 -7.51 5.86
N ARG A 77 -5.69 -7.96 6.16
CA ARG A 77 -4.55 -7.95 5.24
C ARG A 77 -4.40 -9.35 4.65
N THR A 78 -5.13 -9.65 3.58
CA THR A 78 -4.96 -10.90 2.83
C THR A 78 -4.36 -10.65 1.46
N MET A 79 -3.73 -11.68 0.89
CA MET A 79 -3.25 -11.62 -0.50
C MET A 79 -4.39 -11.44 -1.52
N LYS A 80 -5.62 -11.87 -1.18
CA LYS A 80 -6.80 -11.65 -2.02
C LYS A 80 -7.17 -10.17 -2.05
N ASP A 81 -7.14 -9.50 -0.89
CA ASP A 81 -7.40 -8.07 -0.77
C ASP A 81 -6.36 -7.26 -1.54
N PHE A 82 -5.08 -7.64 -1.42
CA PHE A 82 -4.00 -7.02 -2.20
C PHE A 82 -4.21 -7.17 -3.71
N ALA A 83 -4.53 -8.38 -4.19
CA ALA A 83 -4.78 -8.63 -5.61
C ALA A 83 -5.98 -7.83 -6.12
N GLN A 84 -7.03 -7.70 -5.31
CA GLN A 84 -8.19 -6.90 -5.64
C GLN A 84 -7.85 -5.40 -5.72
N PHE A 85 -7.05 -4.88 -4.78
CA PHE A 85 -6.57 -3.49 -4.83
C PHE A 85 -5.76 -3.22 -6.11
N VAL A 86 -4.82 -4.10 -6.46
CA VAL A 86 -4.04 -3.97 -7.69
C VAL A 86 -4.95 -4.04 -8.93
N LYS A 87 -5.96 -4.90 -8.94
CA LYS A 87 -6.93 -4.98 -10.04
C LYS A 87 -7.69 -3.68 -10.22
N ILE A 88 -8.19 -3.07 -9.14
CA ILE A 88 -8.85 -1.76 -9.16
C ILE A 88 -7.89 -0.69 -9.69
N LEU A 89 -6.66 -0.67 -9.15
CA LEU A 89 -5.63 0.28 -9.56
C LEU A 89 -5.38 0.24 -11.07
N VAL A 90 -5.20 -0.96 -11.63
CA VAL A 90 -4.94 -1.15 -13.07
C VAL A 90 -6.17 -0.78 -13.90
N ASN A 91 -7.34 -1.31 -13.56
CA ASN A 91 -8.51 -1.22 -14.42
C ASN A 91 -9.22 0.13 -14.35
N GLU A 92 -9.20 0.78 -13.19
CA GLU A 92 -9.99 2.00 -12.95
C GLU A 92 -9.11 3.25 -12.92
N ASN A 93 -7.88 3.17 -12.38
CA ASN A 93 -7.03 4.34 -12.22
C ASN A 93 -6.00 4.51 -13.34
N TYR A 94 -5.62 3.42 -14.02
CA TYR A 94 -4.57 3.42 -15.05
C TYR A 94 -4.98 2.60 -16.29
N SER A 95 -6.26 2.65 -16.67
CA SER A 95 -6.80 1.92 -17.84
C SER A 95 -6.08 2.26 -19.15
N GLU A 96 -5.61 3.51 -19.27
CA GLU A 96 -4.96 4.04 -20.47
C GLU A 96 -3.44 3.85 -20.49
N ALA A 97 -2.86 3.33 -19.41
CA ALA A 97 -1.43 3.09 -19.31
C ALA A 97 -1.05 1.81 -20.05
N GLU A 98 0.07 1.84 -20.77
CA GLU A 98 0.61 0.66 -21.45
C GLU A 98 1.37 -0.23 -20.46
N VAL A 99 2.13 0.40 -19.57
CA VAL A 99 2.90 -0.28 -18.53
C VAL A 99 2.83 0.51 -17.23
N ILE A 100 2.37 -0.13 -16.16
CA ILE A 100 2.42 0.47 -14.81
C ILE A 100 3.68 -0.05 -14.11
N ARG A 101 4.60 0.85 -13.79
CA ARG A 101 5.83 0.52 -13.07
C ARG A 101 5.55 0.57 -11.56
N LEU A 102 5.26 -0.60 -10.99
CA LEU A 102 4.92 -0.73 -9.58
C LEU A 102 6.19 -0.87 -8.73
N LEU A 103 6.40 0.09 -7.82
CA LEU A 103 7.41 0.01 -6.78
C LEU A 103 6.74 -0.32 -5.44
N ARG A 104 6.93 -1.54 -4.95
CA ARG A 104 6.48 -1.89 -3.60
C ARG A 104 7.56 -1.56 -2.59
N VAL A 105 7.29 -0.60 -1.71
CA VAL A 105 8.17 -0.32 -0.58
C VAL A 105 7.72 -1.21 0.57
N ILE A 106 8.52 -2.20 0.93
CA ILE A 106 8.25 -2.99 2.15
C ILE A 106 9.10 -2.43 3.29
N SER A 107 8.45 -1.76 4.25
CA SER A 107 9.03 -1.60 5.58
C SER A 107 8.98 -2.97 6.25
N ILE A 108 10.09 -3.70 6.20
CA ILE A 108 10.20 -4.95 6.92
C ILE A 108 11.45 -4.90 7.80
N SER A 109 11.24 -5.04 9.10
CA SER A 109 12.29 -5.46 10.03
C SER A 109 12.60 -6.94 9.75
N ILE A 110 13.21 -7.22 8.59
CA ILE A 110 13.75 -8.56 8.28
C ILE A 110 15.00 -8.75 9.15
N ARG A 111 14.95 -9.67 10.12
CA ARG A 111 16.15 -10.45 10.44
C ARG A 111 16.50 -11.20 9.17
N LYS A 112 17.65 -10.88 8.55
CA LYS A 112 18.07 -11.47 7.28
C LYS A 112 18.07 -13.01 7.39
N SER A 113 17.17 -13.67 6.67
CA SER A 113 17.38 -15.04 6.23
C SER A 113 16.96 -15.18 4.77
N HIS A 114 18.00 -15.31 3.94
CA HIS A 114 18.07 -15.91 2.60
C HIS A 114 17.07 -15.48 1.50
N SER A 115 17.65 -14.85 0.48
CA SER A 115 17.05 -14.38 -0.78
C SER A 115 16.53 -15.53 -1.64
N THR A 116 15.27 -15.44 -2.07
CA THR A 116 14.76 -16.15 -3.26
C THR A 116 14.22 -15.15 -4.27
N LYS A 117 14.93 -15.00 -5.39
CA LYS A 117 14.45 -14.29 -6.58
C LYS A 117 13.40 -15.17 -7.26
N HIS A 118 12.21 -14.64 -7.56
CA HIS A 118 11.26 -15.31 -8.46
C HIS A 118 11.10 -14.47 -9.73
N SER A 119 11.67 -14.98 -10.82
CA SER A 119 11.41 -14.53 -12.19
C SER A 119 10.35 -15.47 -12.76
N ALA A 120 9.14 -14.97 -12.97
CA ALA A 120 8.10 -15.72 -13.69
C ALA A 120 8.36 -15.63 -15.20
N LYS A 121 8.93 -16.68 -15.80
CA LYS A 121 8.90 -16.89 -17.26
C LYS A 121 7.71 -17.77 -17.63
N ARG A 122 6.91 -17.29 -18.57
CA ARG A 122 5.78 -17.98 -19.21
C ARG A 122 6.31 -19.20 -19.98
N LYS A 123 5.99 -20.42 -19.55
CA LYS A 123 6.29 -21.64 -20.34
C LYS A 123 5.26 -21.76 -21.47
N GLN A 124 5.73 -21.75 -22.71
CA GLN A 124 4.96 -22.20 -23.87
C GLN A 124 4.79 -23.72 -23.83
N SER A 125 3.60 -24.15 -24.21
CA SER A 125 3.10 -25.51 -24.30
C SER A 125 3.88 -26.37 -25.31
N GLY A 126 4.16 -27.62 -24.94
CA GLY A 126 4.70 -28.67 -25.81
C GLY A 126 4.29 -30.05 -25.28
N SER A 127 3.94 -30.94 -26.20
CA SER A 127 3.09 -32.14 -26.08
C SER A 127 3.56 -33.26 -25.15
N TRP A 128 2.59 -33.95 -24.55
CA TRP A 128 2.75 -35.23 -23.85
C TRP A 128 2.71 -36.40 -24.84
N THR A 129 3.71 -37.28 -24.78
CA THR A 129 3.63 -38.64 -25.33
C THR A 129 4.12 -39.65 -24.29
N ARG A 130 3.19 -40.55 -23.96
CA ARG A 130 3.21 -41.83 -23.21
C ARG A 130 4.05 -41.94 -21.93
#